data_AF-A0AA86UQR5-F1
#
_entry.id   AF-A0AA86UQR5-F1
#
_cell.length_a   1.000
_cell.length_b   1.000
_cell.length_c   1.000
_cell.angle_alpha   90.00
_cell.angle_beta   90.00
_cell.angle_gamma   90.00
#
_symmetry.space_group_name_H-M   'P 1'
#
loop_
_entity.id
_entity.type
_entity.pdbx_description
1 polymer ?
#
loop_
_entity_poly.entity_id
_entity_poly.type
_entity_poly.pdbx_seq_one_letter_code
_entity_poly.pdbx_strand_id
1 'polypeptide(L)'
;MKFIYCFCLITYYNLQNQNRSTHHQTSSSQTSQTQKYVHAEPIQYTRSDISCQQWTSEEIEQLKRAYKVHGSNWILISKQFFPNRTPNQLKCKFNYVNRQERKRDDLKMLDDILQAVLNQK
;
A
#
# COMPACT_ATOMS: atom_id res chain seq x y z
N MET A 1 -25.18 7.27 2.56
CA MET A 1 -23.85 7.91 2.48
C MET A 1 -22.81 6.90 2.97
N LYS A 2 -21.97 6.34 2.08
CA LYS A 2 -21.19 5.11 2.30
C LYS A 2 -19.91 5.36 3.12
N PHE A 3 -19.96 5.10 4.43
CA PHE A 3 -18.83 5.00 5.36
C PHE A 3 -18.06 3.68 5.18
N ILE A 4 -17.33 3.48 4.07
CA ILE A 4 -16.64 2.19 3.79
C ILE A 4 -15.11 2.29 3.80
N TYR A 5 -14.53 3.49 3.96
CA TYR A 5 -13.06 3.62 4.00
C TYR A 5 -12.45 3.52 5.41
N CYS A 6 -13.20 3.05 6.41
CA CYS A 6 -12.68 2.87 7.78
C CYS A 6 -12.54 1.39 8.21
N PHE A 7 -13.11 0.43 7.44
CA PHE A 7 -13.01 -0.99 7.78
C PHE A 7 -11.64 -1.63 7.48
N CYS A 8 -10.74 -0.94 6.77
CA CYS A 8 -9.36 -1.39 6.60
C CYS A 8 -8.50 -1.16 7.86
N LEU A 9 -8.97 -0.38 8.83
CA LEU A 9 -8.26 -0.21 10.11
C LEU A 9 -8.45 -1.41 11.05
N ILE A 10 -9.56 -2.17 10.97
CA ILE A 10 -9.83 -3.26 11.91
C ILE A 10 -9.17 -4.59 11.48
N THR A 11 -9.01 -4.84 10.17
CA THR A 11 -8.21 -5.99 9.70
C THR A 11 -6.71 -5.73 9.79
N TYR A 12 -6.27 -4.47 9.70
CA TYR A 12 -4.87 -4.10 9.94
C TYR A 12 -4.48 -4.17 11.43
N TYR A 13 -5.38 -3.84 12.36
CA TYR A 13 -5.08 -3.86 13.79
C TYR A 13 -5.03 -5.25 14.43
N ASN A 14 -5.59 -6.29 13.82
CA ASN A 14 -5.69 -7.63 14.44
C ASN A 14 -4.67 -8.67 13.93
N LEU A 15 -3.84 -8.34 12.94
CA LEU A 15 -2.75 -9.22 12.48
C LEU A 15 -1.37 -8.85 13.05
N GLN A 16 -1.30 -7.81 13.90
CA GLN A 16 -0.07 -7.40 14.61
C GLN A 16 -0.08 -7.74 16.11
N ASN A 17 -1.21 -8.25 16.66
CA ASN A 17 -1.34 -8.54 18.10
C ASN A 17 -1.19 -10.03 18.46
N GLN A 18 -0.27 -10.73 17.81
CA GLN A 18 0.22 -12.05 18.25
C GLN A 18 1.60 -11.93 18.91
N ASN A 19 1.87 -10.84 19.65
CA ASN A 19 3.08 -10.70 20.47
C ASN A 19 2.82 -9.77 21.67
N ARG A 20 1.90 -10.15 22.56
CA ARG A 20 1.96 -9.71 23.96
C ARG A 20 2.66 -10.82 24.75
N SER A 21 3.99 -10.79 24.76
CA SER A 21 4.77 -11.67 25.65
C SER A 21 4.73 -11.10 27.06
N THR A 22 4.12 -11.90 27.93
CA THR A 22 4.20 -11.90 29.38
C THR A 22 5.64 -11.85 29.86
N HIS A 23 5.95 -10.97 30.80
CA HIS A 23 7.21 -10.98 31.53
C HIS A 23 7.25 -12.23 32.43
N HIS A 24 7.95 -13.28 32.00
CA HIS A 24 8.49 -14.29 32.90
C HIS A 24 9.89 -14.68 32.43
N GLN A 25 10.84 -14.48 33.33
CA GLN A 25 12.22 -14.90 33.18
C GLN A 25 12.28 -16.42 33.34
N THR A 26 12.87 -17.13 32.38
CA THR A 26 13.68 -18.33 32.65
C THR A 26 14.56 -18.68 31.47
N SER A 27 15.75 -19.15 31.83
CA SER A 27 16.93 -19.42 31.02
C SER A 27 16.77 -20.61 30.07
N SER A 28 17.67 -20.62 29.07
CA SER A 28 18.22 -21.77 28.32
C SER A 28 17.72 -22.02 26.88
N SER A 29 18.74 -22.23 26.04
CA SER A 29 18.78 -23.12 24.87
C SER A 29 18.40 -22.54 23.50
N GLN A 30 19.42 -22.55 22.64
CA GLN A 30 19.53 -22.14 21.24
C GLN A 30 18.44 -22.72 20.33
N THR A 31 17.93 -21.92 19.37
CA THR A 31 17.67 -22.35 17.98
C THR A 31 17.42 -21.15 17.03
N SER A 32 18.35 -20.99 16.08
CA SER A 32 18.20 -20.66 14.66
C SER A 32 17.24 -19.54 14.16
N GLN A 33 17.88 -18.46 13.66
CA GLN A 33 17.57 -17.70 12.43
C GLN A 33 16.14 -17.17 12.22
N THR A 34 15.95 -15.86 12.45
CA THR A 34 15.36 -14.99 11.42
C THR A 34 16.17 -13.70 11.32
N GLN A 35 17.17 -13.67 10.43
CA GLN A 35 17.75 -12.41 9.98
C GLN A 35 16.72 -11.70 9.09
N LYS A 36 16.05 -10.67 9.60
CA LYS A 36 15.31 -9.72 8.78
C LYS A 36 15.38 -8.34 9.43
N TYR A 37 15.95 -7.40 8.70
CA TYR A 37 16.16 -5.98 9.03
C TYR A 37 17.38 -5.68 9.92
N VAL A 38 18.57 -5.78 9.32
CA VAL A 38 19.80 -5.16 9.82
C VAL A 38 20.12 -4.02 8.85
N HIS A 39 20.13 -2.78 9.35
CA HIS A 39 20.35 -1.49 8.63
C HIS A 39 19.16 -0.84 7.91
N ALA A 40 18.22 -0.27 8.66
CA ALA A 40 17.47 0.88 8.17
C ALA A 40 17.31 1.91 9.31
N GLU A 41 17.88 3.10 9.10
CA GLU A 41 17.63 4.32 9.85
C GLU A 41 16.15 4.42 10.28
N PRO A 42 15.84 4.71 11.55
CA PRO A 42 14.47 4.90 11.99
C PRO A 42 13.85 6.01 11.16
N ILE A 43 12.83 5.69 10.37
CA ILE A 43 12.18 6.71 9.55
C ILE A 43 11.35 7.57 10.51
N GLN A 44 11.91 8.72 10.90
CA GLN A 44 11.35 9.61 11.91
C GLN A 44 10.21 10.44 11.30
N TYR A 45 9.06 9.80 11.07
CA TYR A 45 7.83 10.53 10.78
C TYR A 45 7.21 10.95 12.11
N THR A 46 6.96 12.24 12.34
CA THR A 46 6.10 12.62 13.47
C THR A 46 4.63 12.38 13.08
N ARG A 47 3.76 12.15 14.07
CA ARG A 47 2.34 11.88 13.80
C ARG A 47 1.63 13.04 13.09
N SER A 48 2.14 14.25 13.22
CA SER A 48 1.66 15.45 12.50
C SER A 48 2.10 15.50 11.03
N ASP A 49 3.22 14.84 10.68
CA ASP A 49 3.78 14.91 9.31
C ASP A 49 3.10 13.90 8.36
N ILE A 50 2.45 12.88 8.90
CA ILE A 50 1.77 11.85 8.11
C ILE A 50 0.42 12.38 7.65
N SER A 51 0.28 12.60 6.34
CA SER A 51 -0.99 13.03 5.76
C SER A 51 -1.99 11.87 5.65
N CYS A 52 -3.17 12.08 6.23
CA CYS A 52 -4.36 11.25 6.04
C CYS A 52 -5.29 11.78 4.93
N GLN A 53 -4.86 12.79 4.17
CA GLN A 53 -5.68 13.41 3.13
C GLN A 53 -5.96 12.44 1.97
N GLN A 54 -7.01 12.74 1.21
CA GLN A 54 -7.32 12.02 -0.02
C GLN A 54 -6.16 12.12 -1.02
N TRP A 55 -6.07 11.13 -1.91
CA TRP A 55 -5.06 11.11 -2.96
C TRP A 55 -5.55 11.87 -4.17
N THR A 56 -4.77 12.83 -4.66
CA THR A 56 -5.09 13.54 -5.90
C THR A 56 -4.71 12.71 -7.13
N SER A 57 -5.23 13.09 -8.29
CA SER A 57 -4.89 12.44 -9.56
C SER A 57 -3.40 12.59 -9.88
N GLU A 58 -2.85 13.78 -9.63
CA GLU A 58 -1.45 14.11 -9.86
C GLU A 58 -0.52 13.28 -8.96
N GLU A 59 -0.87 13.12 -7.67
CA GLU A 59 -0.14 12.24 -6.75
C GLU A 59 -0.14 10.79 -7.24
N ILE A 60 -1.28 10.30 -7.74
CA ILE A 60 -1.42 8.95 -8.27
C ILE A 60 -0.56 8.76 -9.52
N GLU A 61 -0.54 9.74 -10.42
CA GLU A 61 0.31 9.68 -11.61
C GLU A 61 1.79 9.72 -11.25
N GLN A 62 2.19 10.59 -10.31
CA GLN A 62 3.56 10.63 -9.80
C GLN A 62 3.96 9.30 -9.17
N LEU A 63 3.06 8.66 -8.43
CA LEU A 63 3.31 7.34 -7.83
C LEU A 63 3.54 6.27 -8.90
N LYS A 64 2.75 6.27 -9.99
CA LYS A 64 2.95 5.35 -11.11
C LYS A 64 4.27 5.60 -11.83
N ARG A 65 4.62 6.87 -12.09
CA ARG A 65 5.90 7.23 -12.73
C ARG A 65 7.08 6.80 -11.87
N ALA A 66 7.04 7.09 -10.58
CA ALA A 66 8.10 6.69 -9.65
C ALA A 66 8.23 5.16 -9.55
N TYR A 67 7.11 4.42 -9.52
CA TYR A 67 7.13 2.96 -9.54
C TYR A 67 7.72 2.40 -10.84
N LYS A 68 7.45 3.03 -11.99
CA LYS A 68 8.04 2.62 -13.28
C LYS A 68 9.56 2.73 -13.29
N VAL A 69 10.13 3.70 -12.56
CA VAL A 69 11.58 3.93 -12.48
C VAL A 69 12.24 3.11 -11.37
N HIS A 70 11.64 3.07 -10.18
CA HIS A 70 12.26 2.52 -8.97
C HIS A 70 11.67 1.17 -8.51
N GLY A 71 10.65 0.66 -9.20
CA GLY A 71 9.94 -0.56 -8.83
C GLY A 71 9.26 -0.45 -7.46
N SER A 72 9.23 -1.56 -6.71
CA SER A 72 8.59 -1.63 -5.39
C SER A 72 9.45 -1.09 -4.24
N ASN A 73 10.43 -0.24 -4.51
CA ASN A 73 11.25 0.38 -3.47
C ASN A 73 10.49 1.54 -2.80
N TRP A 74 9.48 1.20 -2.00
CA TRP A 74 8.56 2.16 -1.39
C TRP A 74 9.22 3.13 -0.42
N ILE A 75 10.32 2.72 0.24
CA ILE A 75 11.08 3.58 1.14
C ILE A 75 11.74 4.71 0.34
N LEU A 76 12.41 4.34 -0.76
CA LEU A 76 13.05 5.31 -1.65
C LEU A 76 12.00 6.27 -2.25
N ILE A 77 10.90 5.72 -2.78
CA ILE A 77 9.86 6.52 -3.42
C ILE A 77 9.21 7.49 -2.42
N SER A 78 8.90 7.02 -1.20
CA SER A 78 8.37 7.86 -0.13
C SER A 78 9.32 9.01 0.18
N LYS A 79 10.60 8.72 0.43
CA LYS A 79 11.59 9.76 0.77
C LYS A 79 11.81 10.78 -0.34
N GLN A 80 11.84 10.35 -1.60
CA GLN A 80 12.18 11.22 -2.73
C GLN A 80 11.00 12.03 -3.26
N PHE A 81 9.79 11.45 -3.26
CA PHE A 81 8.65 12.03 -3.97
C PHE A 81 7.45 12.33 -3.07
N PHE A 82 7.36 11.72 -1.89
CA PHE A 82 6.20 11.83 -1.01
C PHE A 82 6.60 11.97 0.46
N PRO A 83 7.18 13.10 0.88
CA PRO A 83 7.70 13.28 2.24
C PRO A 83 6.63 13.09 3.32
N ASN A 84 5.37 13.40 3.00
CA ASN A 84 4.23 13.34 3.94
C ASN A 84 3.44 12.03 3.85
N ARG A 85 3.92 11.04 3.08
CA ARG A 85 3.25 9.74 2.93
C ARG A 85 4.21 8.60 3.24
N THR A 86 3.74 7.67 4.06
CA THR A 86 4.53 6.50 4.45
C THR A 86 4.66 5.48 3.31
N PRO A 87 5.73 4.68 3.27
CA PRO A 87 5.91 3.61 2.28
C PRO A 87 4.73 2.65 2.21
N ASN A 88 4.08 2.38 3.35
CA ASN A 88 2.91 1.52 3.41
C ASN A 88 1.69 2.16 2.73
N GLN A 89 1.46 3.47 2.92
CA GLN A 89 0.39 4.20 2.22
C GLN A 89 0.59 4.15 0.70
N LEU A 90 1.84 4.31 0.23
CA LEU A 90 2.18 4.21 -1.19
C LEU A 90 1.87 2.83 -1.75
N LYS A 91 2.36 1.77 -1.09
CA LYS A 91 2.10 0.38 -1.51
C LYS A 91 0.62 0.07 -1.59
N CYS A 92 -0.14 0.43 -0.54
CA CYS A 92 -1.58 0.22 -0.50
C CYS A 92 -2.31 0.99 -1.61
N LYS A 93 -1.93 2.25 -1.83
CA LYS A 93 -2.54 3.07 -2.88
C LYS A 93 -2.25 2.51 -4.27
N PHE A 94 -1.00 2.14 -4.54
CA PHE A 94 -0.61 1.55 -5.82
C PHE A 94 -1.39 0.28 -6.13
N ASN A 95 -1.47 -0.65 -5.17
CA ASN A 95 -2.24 -1.89 -5.33
C ASN A 95 -3.73 -1.62 -5.60
N TYR A 96 -4.31 -0.65 -4.88
CA TYR A 96 -5.69 -0.24 -5.11
C TYR A 96 -5.88 0.30 -6.53
N VAL A 97 -5.03 1.26 -6.95
CA VAL A 97 -5.12 1.90 -8.26
C VAL A 97 -4.96 0.87 -9.38
N ASN A 98 -3.93 0.03 -9.33
CA ASN A 98 -3.72 -0.99 -10.36
C ASN A 98 -4.88 -1.98 -10.46
N ARG A 99 -5.53 -2.31 -9.33
CA ARG A 99 -6.73 -3.14 -9.35
C ARG A 99 -7.90 -2.44 -10.04
N GLN A 100 -8.08 -1.14 -9.81
CA GLN A 100 -9.15 -0.38 -10.47
C GLN A 100 -8.88 -0.23 -11.97
N GLU A 101 -7.62 -0.05 -12.37
CA GLU A 101 -7.25 0.03 -13.79
C GLU A 101 -7.58 -1.24 -14.53
N ARG A 102 -7.19 -2.41 -14.00
CA ARG A 102 -7.55 -3.70 -14.61
C ARG A 102 -9.07 -3.83 -14.81
N LYS A 103 -9.86 -3.51 -13.77
CA LYS A 103 -11.33 -3.54 -13.88
C LYS A 103 -11.85 -2.57 -14.93
N ARG A 104 -11.27 -1.37 -15.03
CA ARG A 104 -11.67 -0.38 -16.03
C ARG A 104 -11.37 -0.90 -17.44
N ASP A 105 -10.21 -1.50 -17.63
CA ASP A 105 -9.78 -2.02 -18.91
C ASP A 105 -10.65 -3.23 -19.32
N ASP A 106 -11.01 -4.11 -18.37
CA ASP A 106 -11.98 -5.19 -18.57
C ASP A 106 -13.37 -4.66 -18.99
N LEU A 107 -13.85 -3.60 -18.32
CA LEU A 107 -15.14 -2.97 -18.64
C LEU A 107 -15.11 -2.30 -20.01
N LYS A 108 -13.99 -1.65 -20.37
CA LYS A 108 -13.81 -1.04 -21.68
C LYS A 108 -13.83 -2.08 -22.79
N MET A 109 -13.14 -3.21 -22.58
CA MET A 109 -13.16 -4.33 -23.52
C MET A 109 -14.58 -4.87 -23.75
N LEU A 110 -15.37 -4.98 -22.68
CA LEU A 110 -16.77 -5.42 -22.81
C LEU A 110 -17.62 -4.42 -23.59
N ASP A 111 -17.44 -3.12 -23.35
CA ASP A 111 -18.13 -2.06 -24.09
C ASP A 111 -17.78 -2.11 -25.59
N ASP A 112 -16.49 -2.23 -25.92
CA ASP A 112 -16.01 -2.35 -27.30
C ASP A 112 -16.64 -3.56 -28.02
N ILE A 113 -16.76 -4.71 -27.34
CA ILE A 113 -17.42 -5.92 -27.88
C ILE A 113 -18.91 -5.66 -28.12
N LEU A 114 -19.61 -5.07 -27.14
CA LEU A 114 -21.04 -4.79 -27.27
C LEU A 114 -21.32 -3.84 -28.44
N GLN A 115 -20.50 -2.79 -28.59
CA GLN A 115 -20.61 -1.88 -29.72
C GLN A 115 -20.36 -2.58 -31.06
N ALA A 116 -19.37 -3.47 -31.13
CA ALA A 116 -19.10 -4.24 -32.35
C ALA A 116 -20.29 -5.13 -32.74
N VAL A 117 -20.95 -5.78 -31.78
CA VAL A 117 -22.14 -6.61 -32.04
C VAL A 117 -23.35 -5.76 -32.48
N LEU A 118 -23.56 -4.60 -31.85
CA LEU A 118 -24.68 -3.72 -32.16
C LEU A 118 -24.56 -3.11 -33.57
N ASN A 119 -23.34 -2.82 -34.02
CA ASN A 119 -23.07 -2.22 -35.33
C ASN A 119 -23.04 -3.24 -36.49
N GLN A 120 -23.32 -4.52 -36.24
CA GLN A 120 -23.40 -5.58 -37.27
C GLN A 120 -24.81 -5.74 -37.88
N LYS A 121 -25.73 -4.82 -37.60
CA LYS A 121 -27.12 -4.83 -38.10
C LYS A 121 -27.40 -3.63 -38.98
#